data_AF-A2Q542-F1
#
_entry.id   AF-A2Q542-F1
#
_cell.length_a   1.000
_cell.length_b   1.000
_cell.length_c   1.000
_cell.angle_alpha   90.00
_cell.angle_beta   90.00
_cell.angle_gamma   90.00
#
_symmetry.space_group_name_H-M   'P 1'
#
loop_
_entity.id
_entity.type
_entity.pdbx_description
1 polymer ?
#
loop_
_entity_poly.entity_id
_entity_poly.type
_entity_poly.pdbx_seq_one_letter_code
_entity_poly.pdbx_strand_id
1 'polypeptide(L)'
;MENIMAETRIKPWEKVLKDIQESNKKIKWKDRIPYAFWKGNFLSNPRHELRKCNVTDQHDWNARVYSVDWNEEIDQGFKNTKLEDQCAHRYKIYVEGISWSVSEKYIIACDSMTLFIKPRYYDFFTRSLVPYKHYWPINKQNMCQDIKYAVDWGNTHPEKAQEIGREGTRFVEENVNMKLVYDYMLHLLTEYANLIRFEPKIPAEAIEVCTENVACSMDGIWREFMVESMVKSPSDTPPCAMFSPYFIYDDVK
;
A
#
# COMPACT_ATOMS: atom_id res chain seq x y z
N MET A 1 -30.08 -0.37 5.53
CA MET A 1 -29.21 0.58 4.81
C MET A 1 -28.28 1.16 5.87
N GLU A 2 -26.97 0.92 5.90
CA GLU A 2 -26.05 0.50 4.84
C GLU A 2 -25.07 -0.57 5.38
N ASN A 3 -24.94 -1.72 4.71
CA ASN A 3 -23.83 -2.64 4.94
C ASN A 3 -22.60 -2.09 4.20
N ILE A 4 -21.92 -1.13 4.82
CA ILE A 4 -20.69 -0.57 4.27
C ILE A 4 -19.54 -1.53 4.54
N MET A 5 -18.95 -2.03 3.46
CA MET A 5 -17.49 -2.15 3.22
C MET A 5 -17.24 -3.11 2.06
N ALA A 6 -16.81 -2.65 0.87
CA ALA A 6 -15.73 -3.33 0.13
C ALA A 6 -14.49 -2.49 0.45
N GLU A 7 -13.75 -2.97 1.46
CA GLU A 7 -13.06 -2.24 2.56
C GLU A 7 -12.87 -0.72 2.38
N THR A 8 -14.02 -0.07 2.55
CA THR A 8 -14.39 1.37 2.46
C THR A 8 -14.14 2.08 1.12
N ARG A 9 -14.73 1.52 0.05
CA ARG A 9 -14.89 2.07 -1.32
C ARG A 9 -13.59 2.21 -2.13
N ILE A 10 -12.58 1.41 -1.80
CA ILE A 10 -11.35 1.35 -2.58
C ILE A 10 -11.57 0.44 -3.79
N LYS A 11 -11.48 0.99 -5.00
CA LYS A 11 -11.63 0.25 -6.27
C LYS A 11 -10.53 -0.82 -6.43
N PRO A 12 -10.66 -1.75 -7.40
CA PRO A 12 -9.58 -2.65 -7.76
C PRO A 12 -8.24 -1.92 -7.99
N TRP A 13 -7.14 -2.59 -7.63
CA TRP A 13 -5.80 -1.97 -7.58
C TRP A 13 -5.42 -1.22 -8.86
N GLU A 14 -5.62 -1.82 -10.04
CA GLU A 14 -5.27 -1.19 -11.31
C GLU A 14 -6.04 0.12 -11.58
N LYS A 15 -7.29 0.21 -11.13
CA LYS A 15 -8.10 1.43 -11.26
C LYS A 15 -7.60 2.51 -10.30
N VAL A 16 -7.36 2.13 -9.04
CA VAL A 16 -6.85 3.09 -8.04
C VAL A 16 -5.46 3.59 -8.40
N LEU A 17 -4.58 2.71 -8.91
CA LEU A 17 -3.26 3.11 -9.37
C LEU A 17 -3.35 4.16 -10.47
N LYS A 18 -4.24 3.96 -11.47
CA LYS A 18 -4.51 4.96 -12.52
C LYS A 18 -5.05 6.27 -11.94
N ASP A 19 -6.01 6.21 -11.02
CA ASP A 19 -6.57 7.40 -10.37
C ASP A 19 -5.48 8.19 -9.62
N ILE A 20 -4.58 7.51 -8.91
CA ILE A 20 -3.41 8.10 -8.23
C ILE A 20 -2.43 8.70 -9.25
N GLN A 21 -2.09 7.99 -10.32
CA GLN A 21 -1.20 8.49 -11.38
C GLN A 21 -1.71 9.79 -12.01
N GLU A 22 -3.01 9.87 -12.29
CA GLU A 22 -3.63 11.10 -12.80
C GLU A 22 -3.61 12.21 -11.74
N SER A 23 -3.84 11.88 -10.47
CA SER A 23 -3.76 12.86 -9.39
C SER A 23 -2.35 13.42 -9.17
N ASN A 24 -1.32 12.57 -9.30
CA ASN A 24 0.08 12.97 -9.18
C ASN A 24 0.49 14.03 -10.23
N LYS A 25 -0.18 14.04 -11.39
CA LYS A 25 0.05 15.01 -12.48
C LYS A 25 -0.58 16.39 -12.20
N LYS A 26 -1.56 16.48 -11.29
CA LYS A 26 -2.31 17.73 -11.02
C LYS A 26 -1.44 18.82 -10.40
N ILE A 27 -0.47 18.44 -9.57
CA ILE A 27 0.41 19.37 -8.83
C ILE A 27 1.85 18.94 -9.08
N LYS A 28 2.67 19.83 -9.64
CA LYS A 28 4.12 19.57 -9.80
C LYS A 28 4.71 19.28 -8.42
N TRP A 29 5.61 18.30 -8.34
CA TRP A 29 6.16 17.86 -7.06
C TRP A 29 6.73 19.01 -6.21
N LYS A 30 7.44 19.96 -6.84
CA LYS A 30 8.02 21.14 -6.19
C LYS A 30 6.95 22.09 -5.59
N ASP A 31 5.71 22.04 -6.07
CA ASP A 31 4.60 22.88 -5.60
C ASP A 31 3.72 22.17 -4.55
N ARG A 32 4.01 20.90 -4.22
CA ARG A 32 3.31 20.14 -3.18
C ARG A 32 3.60 20.69 -1.78
N ILE A 33 2.67 20.45 -0.86
CA ILE A 33 2.75 20.91 0.53
C ILE A 33 4.00 20.31 1.21
N PRO A 34 4.89 21.13 1.80
CA PRO A 34 6.22 20.70 2.27
C PRO A 34 6.21 20.05 3.65
N TYR A 35 5.14 19.33 4.01
CA TYR A 35 4.98 18.64 5.29
C TYR A 35 4.75 17.14 5.08
N ALA A 36 5.08 16.35 6.09
CA ALA A 36 4.71 14.95 6.15
C ALA A 36 3.23 14.80 6.46
N PHE A 37 2.56 13.90 5.75
CA PHE A 37 1.12 13.71 5.86
C PHE A 37 0.74 12.26 6.12
N TRP A 38 -0.20 12.09 7.04
CA TRP A 38 -0.91 10.84 7.29
C TRP A 38 -2.36 11.10 7.68
N LYS A 39 -3.29 10.33 7.10
CA LYS A 39 -4.69 10.30 7.51
C LYS A 39 -5.12 8.84 7.66
N GLY A 40 -5.70 8.48 8.80
CA GLY A 40 -6.13 7.11 9.05
C GLY A 40 -6.72 6.90 10.45
N ASN A 41 -7.09 5.66 10.76
CA ASN A 41 -7.66 5.33 12.07
C ASN A 41 -6.57 4.96 13.09
N PHE A 42 -6.69 5.44 14.33
CA PHE A 42 -5.76 5.21 15.44
C PHE A 42 -6.10 3.92 16.22
N LEU A 43 -6.06 2.77 15.54
CA LEU A 43 -6.41 1.46 16.14
C LEU A 43 -5.20 0.65 16.63
N SER A 44 -4.00 1.22 16.62
CA SER A 44 -2.78 0.50 16.97
C SER A 44 -1.78 1.40 17.69
N ASN A 45 -0.94 0.78 18.53
CA ASN A 45 0.10 1.49 19.28
C ASN A 45 1.02 2.33 18.37
N PRO A 46 1.54 1.84 17.23
CA PRO A 46 2.36 2.66 16.34
C PRO A 46 1.65 3.93 15.84
N ARG A 47 0.34 3.86 15.60
CA ARG A 47 -0.46 5.02 15.16
C ARG A 47 -0.75 5.98 16.29
N HIS A 48 -0.95 5.49 17.52
CA HIS A 48 -1.02 6.34 18.70
C HIS A 48 0.28 7.10 18.96
N GLU A 49 1.44 6.45 18.76
CA GLU A 49 2.73 7.13 18.84
C GLU A 49 2.90 8.16 17.73
N LEU A 50 2.53 7.84 16.47
CA LEU A 50 2.55 8.79 15.36
C LEU A 50 1.70 10.03 15.63
N ARG A 51 0.56 9.89 16.31
CA ARG A 51 -0.31 11.02 16.69
C ARG A 51 0.43 12.08 17.51
N LYS A 52 1.39 11.68 18.35
CA LYS A 52 2.20 12.61 19.17
C LYS A 52 3.14 13.48 18.33
N CYS A 53 3.40 13.08 17.09
CA CYS A 53 4.19 13.86 16.15
C CYS A 53 3.40 14.96 15.44
N ASN A 54 2.07 15.04 15.64
CA ASN A 54 1.29 16.11 15.01
C ASN A 54 1.68 17.48 15.58
N VAL A 55 1.43 18.54 14.81
CA VAL A 55 1.70 19.92 15.22
C VAL A 55 0.90 20.30 16.49
N THR A 56 1.55 21.06 17.37
CA THR A 56 0.99 21.66 18.59
C THR A 56 1.45 23.11 18.71
N ASP A 57 0.86 23.89 19.61
CA ASP A 57 1.28 25.27 19.87
C ASP A 57 2.75 25.39 20.34
N GLN A 58 3.29 24.31 20.91
CA GLN A 58 4.64 24.29 21.49
C GLN A 58 5.69 23.71 20.53
N HIS A 59 5.28 22.86 19.58
CA HIS A 59 6.20 22.12 18.74
C HIS A 59 5.58 21.72 17.40
N ASP A 60 6.34 21.91 16.31
CA ASP A 60 6.03 21.40 14.97
C ASP A 60 7.10 20.43 14.49
N TRP A 61 6.74 19.14 14.41
CA TRP A 61 7.59 18.08 13.87
C TRP A 61 7.56 18.01 12.33
N ASN A 62 6.96 19.01 11.66
CA ASN A 62 6.64 19.03 10.24
C ASN A 62 5.69 17.91 9.78
N ALA A 63 4.92 17.33 10.70
CA ALA A 63 3.95 16.28 10.41
C ALA A 63 2.51 16.79 10.57
N ARG A 64 1.63 16.30 9.71
CA ARG A 64 0.19 16.58 9.67
C ARG A 64 -0.53 15.23 9.73
N VAL A 65 -0.97 14.87 10.93
CA VAL A 65 -1.49 13.54 11.26
C VAL A 65 -2.97 13.66 11.67
N TYR A 66 -3.86 13.07 10.88
CA TYR A 66 -5.30 13.22 11.04
C TYR A 66 -6.01 11.88 11.29
N SER A 67 -6.97 11.86 12.21
CA SER A 67 -7.92 10.75 12.35
C SER A 67 -8.94 10.76 11.21
N VAL A 68 -9.42 9.59 10.85
CA VAL A 68 -10.65 9.42 10.05
C VAL A 68 -11.82 9.23 11.01
N ASP A 69 -12.87 10.03 10.86
CA ASP A 69 -14.18 9.77 11.47
C ASP A 69 -15.04 9.01 10.46
N TRP A 70 -15.28 7.73 10.72
CA TRP A 70 -16.01 6.89 9.78
C TRP A 70 -17.49 7.26 9.68
N ASN A 71 -18.11 7.77 10.73
CA ASN A 71 -19.52 8.15 10.65
C ASN A 71 -19.67 9.38 9.75
N GLU A 72 -18.79 10.37 9.90
CA GLU A 72 -18.77 11.56 9.04
C GLU A 72 -18.46 11.20 7.58
N GLU A 73 -17.49 10.30 7.34
CA GLU A 73 -17.17 9.88 5.97
C GLU A 73 -18.32 9.11 5.31
N ILE A 74 -19.09 8.34 6.07
CA ILE A 74 -20.32 7.69 5.59
C ILE A 74 -21.32 8.76 5.15
N ASP A 75 -21.63 9.72 6.02
CA ASP A 75 -22.59 10.80 5.75
C ASP A 75 -22.18 11.65 4.53
N GLN A 76 -20.87 11.85 4.32
CA GLN A 76 -20.32 12.64 3.22
C GLN A 76 -20.00 11.82 1.95
N GLY A 77 -20.22 10.51 1.98
CA GLY A 77 -19.98 9.61 0.85
C GLY A 77 -18.49 9.43 0.49
N PHE A 78 -17.61 9.39 1.49
CA PHE A 78 -16.17 9.12 1.40
C PHE A 78 -15.36 10.12 0.57
N LYS A 79 -15.88 11.33 0.37
CA LYS A 79 -15.23 12.36 -0.46
C LYS A 79 -13.87 12.79 0.09
N ASN A 80 -13.66 12.70 1.40
CA ASN A 80 -12.44 13.17 2.06
C ASN A 80 -11.42 12.04 2.34
N THR A 81 -11.74 10.81 1.96
CA THR A 81 -10.89 9.61 2.18
C THR A 81 -10.40 8.97 0.90
N LYS A 82 -10.76 9.52 -0.27
CA LYS A 82 -10.18 9.15 -1.57
C LYS A 82 -8.66 9.13 -1.51
N LEU A 83 -8.05 8.06 -2.01
CA LEU A 83 -6.61 7.85 -1.90
C LEU A 83 -5.85 8.79 -2.82
N GLU A 84 -6.38 9.00 -4.02
CA GLU A 84 -5.84 9.88 -5.04
C GLU A 84 -5.80 11.36 -4.61
N ASP A 85 -6.72 11.78 -3.74
CA ASP A 85 -6.77 13.15 -3.23
C ASP A 85 -5.76 13.40 -2.08
N GLN A 86 -5.09 12.34 -1.60
CA GLN A 86 -4.14 12.43 -0.49
C GLN A 86 -2.67 12.52 -0.93
N CYS A 87 -2.40 12.78 -2.22
CA CYS A 87 -1.04 12.87 -2.79
C CYS A 87 -0.50 14.31 -2.94
N ALA A 88 -1.18 15.30 -2.34
CA ALA A 88 -0.80 16.72 -2.43
C ALA A 88 0.40 17.15 -1.57
N HIS A 89 0.97 16.24 -0.77
CA HIS A 89 2.10 16.50 0.12
C HIS A 89 3.40 15.92 -0.44
N ARG A 90 4.54 16.57 -0.17
CA ARG A 90 5.86 16.07 -0.60
C ARG A 90 6.24 14.77 0.10
N TYR A 91 5.75 14.55 1.31
CA TYR A 91 6.10 13.40 2.15
C TYR A 91 4.85 12.68 2.64
N LYS A 92 4.84 11.36 2.53
CA LYS A 92 3.74 10.49 2.98
C LYS A 92 4.25 9.53 4.01
N ILE A 93 3.58 9.39 5.15
CA ILE A 93 4.03 8.51 6.22
C ILE A 93 3.36 7.14 6.05
N TYR A 94 4.15 6.07 6.08
CA TYR A 94 3.64 4.72 6.25
C TYR A 94 3.81 4.28 7.71
N VAL A 95 2.72 3.77 8.29
CA VAL A 95 2.67 3.19 9.63
C VAL A 95 1.72 2.00 9.66
N GLU A 96 2.15 0.96 10.37
CA GLU A 96 1.39 -0.28 10.55
C GLU A 96 0.05 -0.06 11.26
N GLY A 97 -0.91 -0.95 10.98
CA GLY A 97 -2.16 -1.04 11.71
C GLY A 97 -2.02 -1.99 12.90
N ILE A 98 -3.02 -2.85 13.09
CA ILE A 98 -2.93 -4.00 14.01
C ILE A 98 -1.86 -5.00 13.50
N SER A 99 -1.74 -5.15 12.19
CA SER A 99 -0.69 -5.88 11.48
C SER A 99 -0.03 -4.98 10.41
N TRP A 100 0.34 -5.53 9.25
CA TRP A 100 0.69 -4.72 8.08
C TRP A 100 -0.51 -3.84 7.68
N SER A 101 -0.25 -2.74 6.98
CA SER A 101 -1.33 -1.85 6.54
C SER A 101 -1.48 -1.93 5.02
N VAL A 102 -2.71 -2.23 4.56
CA VAL A 102 -3.07 -2.24 3.13
C VAL A 102 -2.80 -0.90 2.42
N SER A 103 -2.65 0.17 3.20
CA SER A 103 -2.32 1.52 2.73
C SER A 103 -0.92 1.63 2.10
N GLU A 104 -0.01 0.67 2.35
CA GLU A 104 1.41 0.72 1.93
C GLU A 104 1.58 1.07 0.45
N LYS A 105 1.01 0.26 -0.44
CA LYS A 105 1.13 0.45 -1.89
C LYS A 105 0.55 1.78 -2.38
N TYR A 106 -0.55 2.25 -1.78
CA TYR A 106 -1.20 3.50 -2.16
C TYR A 106 -0.40 4.73 -1.71
N ILE A 107 0.23 4.65 -0.53
CA ILE A 107 1.13 5.69 -0.01
C ILE A 107 2.36 5.81 -0.92
N ILE A 108 2.96 4.67 -1.30
CA ILE A 108 4.13 4.64 -2.17
C ILE A 108 3.79 5.17 -3.57
N ALA A 109 2.60 4.86 -4.09
CA ALA A 109 2.15 5.30 -5.41
C ALA A 109 1.92 6.82 -5.54
N CYS A 110 1.90 7.59 -4.45
CA CYS A 110 1.63 9.03 -4.49
C CYS A 110 2.77 9.89 -5.08
N ASP A 111 3.89 9.33 -5.55
CA ASP A 111 5.08 10.09 -5.97
C ASP A 111 5.60 11.07 -4.89
N SER A 112 5.26 10.79 -3.63
CA SER A 112 5.76 11.48 -2.45
C SER A 112 6.91 10.67 -1.88
N MET A 113 7.91 11.31 -1.29
CA MET A 113 8.94 10.56 -0.55
C MET A 113 8.26 9.88 0.64
N THR A 114 8.20 8.55 0.60
CA THR A 114 7.53 7.76 1.64
C THR A 114 8.40 7.68 2.88
N LEU A 115 7.94 8.23 4.00
CA LEU A 115 8.56 8.09 5.32
C LEU A 115 8.05 6.79 5.94
N PHE A 116 8.87 5.75 5.87
CA PHE A 116 8.48 4.38 6.20
C PHE A 116 8.89 4.03 7.63
N ILE A 117 7.94 4.03 8.55
CA ILE A 117 8.20 3.63 9.94
C ILE A 117 8.56 2.15 9.95
N LYS A 118 9.75 1.83 10.48
CA LYS A 118 10.34 0.48 10.46
C LYS A 118 9.30 -0.60 10.80
N PRO A 119 8.87 -1.44 9.85
CA PRO A 119 7.76 -2.36 10.07
C PRO A 119 8.17 -3.54 10.97
N ARG A 120 7.18 -4.21 11.55
CA ARG A 120 7.29 -5.55 12.15
C ARG A 120 6.72 -6.61 11.20
N TYR A 121 5.65 -6.28 10.50
CA TYR A 121 4.92 -7.09 9.54
C TYR A 121 5.30 -6.66 8.12
N TYR A 122 5.53 -7.64 7.26
CA TYR A 122 5.91 -7.41 5.87
C TYR A 122 4.78 -7.95 4.98
N ASP A 123 4.36 -7.16 4.00
CA ASP A 123 3.54 -7.66 2.91
C ASP A 123 4.43 -8.45 1.91
N PHE A 124 3.84 -9.16 0.96
CA PHE A 124 4.57 -10.05 0.04
C PHE A 124 5.63 -9.31 -0.80
N PHE A 125 5.43 -8.01 -1.08
CA PHE A 125 6.38 -7.18 -1.83
C PHE A 125 7.28 -6.31 -0.96
N THR A 126 6.98 -6.11 0.33
CA THR A 126 7.67 -5.13 1.19
C THR A 126 9.17 -5.42 1.31
N ARG A 127 9.57 -6.70 1.28
CA ARG A 127 10.99 -7.12 1.38
C ARG A 127 11.83 -6.70 0.17
N SER A 128 11.21 -6.44 -0.97
CA SER A 128 11.88 -5.96 -2.18
C SER A 128 12.09 -4.44 -2.18
N LEU A 129 11.55 -3.72 -1.18
CA LEU A 129 11.76 -2.30 -1.03
C LEU A 129 13.15 -2.00 -0.45
N VAL A 130 13.89 -1.10 -1.11
CA VAL A 130 15.26 -0.74 -0.72
C VAL A 130 15.25 0.63 -0.01
N PRO A 131 15.76 0.73 1.24
CA PRO A 131 15.86 2.01 1.95
C PRO A 131 16.69 3.03 1.16
N TYR A 132 16.31 4.30 1.22
CA TYR A 132 16.89 5.44 0.50
C TYR A 132 16.82 5.38 -1.03
N LYS A 133 16.32 4.28 -1.60
CA LYS A 133 15.96 4.18 -3.02
C LYS A 133 14.45 4.29 -3.19
N HIS A 134 13.66 3.43 -2.54
CA HIS A 134 12.20 3.41 -2.69
C HIS A 134 11.47 4.18 -1.59
N TYR A 135 12.12 4.40 -0.43
CA TYR A 135 11.53 5.07 0.72
C TYR A 135 12.59 5.62 1.67
N TRP A 136 12.19 6.50 2.60
CA TRP A 136 13.02 6.98 3.69
C TRP A 136 12.71 6.24 5.00
N PRO A 137 13.66 5.50 5.61
CA PRO A 137 13.39 4.74 6.83
C PRO A 137 13.22 5.67 8.05
N ILE A 138 12.23 5.37 8.90
CA ILE A 138 11.98 6.08 10.15
C ILE A 138 12.12 5.10 11.33
N ASN A 139 12.91 5.48 12.33
CA ASN A 139 13.09 4.71 13.55
C ASN A 139 11.84 4.80 14.45
N LYS A 140 11.35 3.66 14.93
CA LYS A 140 10.17 3.59 15.81
C LYS A 140 10.39 4.28 17.16
N GLN A 141 11.60 4.28 17.69
CA GLN A 141 11.94 4.83 19.00
C GLN A 141 12.05 6.37 19.00
N ASN A 142 12.57 6.96 17.91
CA ASN A 142 12.76 8.42 17.76
C ASN A 142 11.86 8.99 16.65
N MET A 143 10.62 8.48 16.55
CA MET A 143 9.76 8.65 15.38
C MET A 143 9.57 10.11 14.97
N CYS A 144 9.22 11.00 15.91
CA CYS A 144 8.90 12.39 15.57
C CYS A 144 10.16 13.18 15.15
N GLN A 145 11.29 12.96 15.82
CA GLN A 145 12.57 13.54 15.48
C GLN A 145 13.04 13.09 14.09
N ASP A 146 12.92 11.79 13.79
CA ASP A 146 13.31 11.22 12.50
C ASP A 146 12.41 11.73 11.37
N ILE A 147 11.09 11.85 11.60
CA ILE A 147 10.16 12.45 10.63
C ILE A 147 10.57 13.90 10.36
N LYS A 148 10.78 14.69 11.42
CA LYS A 148 11.19 16.08 11.28
C LYS A 148 12.50 16.21 10.49
N TYR A 149 13.50 15.41 10.83
CA TYR A 149 14.78 15.37 10.14
C TYR A 149 14.61 15.04 8.65
N ALA A 150 13.83 14.01 8.32
CA ALA A 150 13.58 13.61 6.94
C ALA A 150 12.89 14.71 6.13
N VAL A 151 11.93 15.42 6.74
CA VAL A 151 11.22 16.53 6.09
C VAL A 151 12.13 17.74 5.91
N ASP A 152 12.89 18.13 6.94
CA ASP A 152 13.84 19.25 6.86
C ASP A 152 14.93 18.97 5.80
N TRP A 153 15.46 17.75 5.77
CA TRP A 153 16.40 17.30 4.73
C TRP A 153 15.76 17.32 3.34
N GLY A 154 14.55 16.78 3.20
CA GLY A 154 13.87 16.72 1.92
C GLY A 154 13.52 18.10 1.36
N ASN A 155 13.19 19.05 2.23
CA ASN A 155 12.86 20.42 1.81
C ASN A 155 14.11 21.20 1.38
N THR A 156 15.28 20.85 1.92
CA THR A 156 16.59 21.39 1.49
C THR A 156 17.18 20.65 0.29
N HIS A 157 16.70 19.42 -0.01
CA HIS A 157 17.15 18.59 -1.13
C HIS A 157 15.96 18.10 -1.98
N PRO A 158 15.16 19.01 -2.57
CA PRO A 158 13.89 18.65 -3.22
C PRO A 158 14.07 17.65 -4.37
N GLU A 159 15.15 17.75 -5.15
CA GLU A 159 15.36 16.85 -6.30
C GLU A 159 15.66 15.42 -5.85
N LYS A 160 16.45 15.24 -4.80
CA LYS A 160 16.74 13.92 -4.21
C LYS A 160 15.51 13.33 -3.52
N ALA A 161 14.75 14.15 -2.80
CA ALA A 161 13.52 13.70 -2.17
C ALA A 161 12.48 13.26 -3.21
N GLN A 162 12.34 14.02 -4.31
CA GLN A 162 11.49 13.63 -5.43
C GLN A 162 11.96 12.32 -6.07
N GLU A 163 13.27 12.14 -6.27
CA GLU A 163 13.83 10.93 -6.84
C GLU A 163 13.46 9.69 -6.01
N ILE A 164 13.57 9.74 -4.68
CA ILE A 164 13.16 8.63 -3.79
C ILE A 164 11.67 8.32 -3.95
N GLY A 165 10.81 9.34 -3.98
CA GLY A 165 9.36 9.17 -4.18
C GLY A 165 9.01 8.54 -5.53
N ARG A 166 9.70 8.99 -6.59
CA ARG A 166 9.53 8.48 -7.95
C ARG A 166 10.00 7.03 -8.08
N GLU A 167 11.12 6.69 -7.48
CA GLU A 167 11.66 5.33 -7.44
C GLU A 167 10.73 4.37 -6.69
N GLY A 168 10.14 4.80 -5.57
CA GLY A 168 9.09 4.04 -4.88
C GLY A 168 7.86 3.84 -5.76
N THR A 169 7.37 4.89 -6.41
CA THR A 169 6.22 4.83 -7.33
C THR A 169 6.49 3.86 -8.47
N ARG A 170 7.65 3.99 -9.13
CA ARG A 170 8.06 3.09 -10.21
C ARG A 170 8.09 1.63 -9.74
N PHE A 171 8.62 1.38 -8.54
CA PHE A 171 8.63 0.02 -7.98
C PHE A 171 7.23 -0.57 -7.90
N VAL A 172 6.24 0.15 -7.35
CA VAL A 172 4.86 -0.39 -7.22
C VAL A 172 4.14 -0.51 -8.57
N GLU A 173 4.41 0.39 -9.51
CA GLU A 173 3.85 0.30 -10.87
C GLU A 173 4.37 -0.92 -11.63
N GLU A 174 5.68 -1.17 -11.56
CA GLU A 174 6.32 -2.24 -12.32
C GLU A 174 6.23 -3.60 -11.63
N ASN A 175 6.36 -3.65 -10.31
CA ASN A 175 6.55 -4.91 -9.57
C ASN A 175 5.33 -5.35 -8.75
N VAL A 176 4.31 -4.49 -8.59
CA VAL A 176 3.08 -4.81 -7.85
C VAL A 176 1.87 -4.73 -8.79
N ASN A 177 2.04 -5.05 -10.07
CA ASN A 177 0.93 -5.15 -11.03
C ASN A 177 0.19 -6.50 -10.89
N MET A 178 -1.07 -6.58 -11.36
CA MET A 178 -1.89 -7.79 -11.16
C MET A 178 -1.33 -9.04 -11.84
N LYS A 179 -0.60 -8.92 -12.96
CA LYS A 179 0.08 -10.06 -13.58
C LYS A 179 1.09 -10.68 -12.61
N LEU A 180 1.98 -9.87 -12.04
CA LEU A 180 3.00 -10.35 -11.10
C LEU A 180 2.39 -10.82 -9.76
N VAL A 181 1.28 -10.22 -9.31
CA VAL A 181 0.54 -10.71 -8.14
C VAL A 181 0.01 -12.12 -8.39
N TYR A 182 -0.62 -12.37 -9.53
CA TYR A 182 -1.10 -13.71 -9.86
C TYR A 182 0.03 -14.70 -10.11
N ASP A 183 1.12 -14.29 -10.76
CA ASP A 183 2.32 -15.14 -10.94
C ASP A 183 2.89 -15.54 -9.56
N TYR A 184 2.97 -14.61 -8.61
CA TYR A 184 3.42 -14.89 -7.23
C TYR A 184 2.47 -15.85 -6.50
N MET A 185 1.16 -15.64 -6.59
CA MET A 185 0.17 -16.54 -5.99
C MET A 185 0.25 -17.96 -6.55
N LEU A 186 0.35 -18.09 -7.89
CA LEU A 186 0.49 -19.38 -8.55
C LEU A 186 1.77 -20.09 -8.11
N HIS A 187 2.90 -19.38 -8.07
CA HIS A 187 4.16 -19.94 -7.59
C HIS A 187 4.03 -20.42 -6.14
N LEU A 188 3.49 -19.59 -5.24
CA LEU A 188 3.31 -19.94 -3.83
C LEU A 188 2.48 -21.21 -3.66
N LEU A 189 1.35 -21.32 -4.37
CA LEU A 189 0.47 -22.49 -4.30
C LEU A 189 1.14 -23.74 -4.89
N THR A 190 1.90 -23.59 -5.97
CA THR A 190 2.65 -24.68 -6.61
C THR A 190 3.74 -25.23 -5.70
N GLU A 191 4.57 -24.35 -5.13
CA GLU A 191 5.62 -24.75 -4.20
C GLU A 191 5.05 -25.35 -2.91
N TYR A 192 3.94 -24.81 -2.40
CA TYR A 192 3.25 -25.40 -1.26
C TYR A 192 2.72 -26.80 -1.58
N ALA A 193 2.13 -27.02 -2.76
CA ALA A 193 1.62 -28.32 -3.18
C ALA A 193 2.74 -29.38 -3.25
N ASN A 194 3.96 -29.00 -3.66
CA ASN A 194 5.12 -29.90 -3.69
C ASN A 194 5.54 -30.41 -2.29
N LEU A 195 5.13 -29.73 -1.22
CA LEU A 195 5.42 -30.14 0.17
C LEU A 195 4.39 -31.15 0.71
N ILE A 196 3.25 -31.33 0.03
CA ILE A 196 2.17 -32.20 0.48
C ILE A 196 2.60 -33.67 0.37
N ARG A 197 2.48 -34.42 1.47
CA ARG A 197 2.90 -35.83 1.58
C ARG A 197 1.74 -36.83 1.56
N PHE A 198 0.55 -36.38 1.18
CA PHE A 198 -0.65 -37.19 1.12
C PHE A 198 -1.45 -36.85 -0.15
N GLU A 199 -2.32 -37.75 -0.58
CA GLU A 199 -3.24 -37.49 -1.68
C GLU A 199 -4.45 -36.68 -1.17
N PRO A 200 -4.66 -35.43 -1.63
CA PRO A 200 -5.80 -34.63 -1.18
C PRO A 200 -7.13 -35.27 -1.61
N LYS A 201 -8.12 -35.27 -0.72
CA LYS A 201 -9.49 -35.71 -1.01
C LYS A 201 -10.46 -34.56 -0.79
N ILE A 202 -11.44 -34.43 -1.67
CA ILE A 202 -12.51 -33.42 -1.55
C ILE A 202 -13.44 -33.84 -0.39
N PRO A 203 -13.62 -33.00 0.64
CA PRO A 203 -14.59 -33.28 1.72
C PRO A 203 -16.03 -33.36 1.20
N ALA A 204 -16.89 -34.17 1.85
CA ALA A 204 -18.27 -34.38 1.41
C ALA A 204 -19.12 -33.10 1.49
N GLU A 205 -18.81 -32.21 2.43
CA GLU A 205 -19.47 -30.94 2.67
C GLU A 205 -18.83 -29.76 1.91
N ALA A 206 -17.83 -30.03 1.06
CA ALA A 206 -17.17 -28.99 0.28
C ALA A 206 -18.15 -28.40 -0.74
N ILE A 207 -18.17 -27.07 -0.84
CA ILE A 207 -18.94 -26.33 -1.83
C ILE A 207 -17.99 -25.91 -2.94
N GLU A 208 -18.32 -26.26 -4.18
CA GLU A 208 -17.57 -25.81 -5.34
C GLU A 208 -17.74 -24.29 -5.54
N VAL A 209 -16.61 -23.61 -5.73
CA VAL A 209 -16.55 -22.17 -5.95
C VAL A 209 -16.04 -21.91 -7.37
N CYS A 210 -16.95 -21.52 -8.27
CA CYS A 210 -16.63 -21.16 -9.66
C CYS A 210 -16.58 -19.64 -9.84
N THR A 211 -15.88 -19.16 -10.86
CA THR A 211 -15.76 -17.74 -11.21
C THR A 211 -17.12 -17.05 -11.34
N GLU A 212 -18.10 -17.74 -11.91
CA GLU A 212 -19.47 -17.26 -12.11
C GLU A 212 -20.22 -17.14 -10.78
N ASN A 213 -19.92 -18.01 -9.81
CA ASN A 213 -20.65 -18.12 -8.56
C ASN A 213 -20.10 -17.17 -7.48
N VAL A 214 -18.79 -16.90 -7.46
CA VAL A 214 -18.15 -16.02 -6.46
C VAL A 214 -18.75 -14.62 -6.47
N ALA A 215 -18.81 -13.98 -7.63
CA ALA A 215 -19.34 -12.63 -7.73
C ALA A 215 -20.88 -12.61 -7.61
N CYS A 216 -21.56 -13.67 -8.04
CA CYS A 216 -23.02 -13.76 -7.96
C CYS A 216 -23.55 -13.93 -6.53
N SER A 217 -22.77 -14.52 -5.62
CA SER A 217 -23.13 -14.61 -4.20
C SER A 217 -22.94 -13.30 -3.42
N MET A 218 -22.41 -12.26 -4.06
CA MET A 218 -22.15 -10.96 -3.44
C MET A 218 -23.13 -9.91 -3.95
N ASP A 219 -23.37 -8.88 -3.14
CA ASP A 219 -24.29 -7.78 -3.46
C ASP A 219 -23.60 -6.41 -3.44
N GLY A 220 -24.22 -5.45 -4.13
CA GLY A 220 -23.80 -4.04 -4.14
C GLY A 220 -22.35 -3.85 -4.61
N ILE A 221 -21.60 -3.04 -3.85
CA ILE A 221 -20.23 -2.62 -4.21
C ILE A 221 -19.23 -3.79 -4.24
N TRP A 222 -19.46 -4.84 -3.46
CA TRP A 222 -18.62 -6.04 -3.52
C TRP A 222 -18.70 -6.70 -4.88
N ARG A 223 -19.93 -6.93 -5.36
CA ARG A 223 -20.17 -7.52 -6.68
C ARG A 223 -19.60 -6.65 -7.77
N GLU A 224 -19.80 -5.34 -7.70
CA GLU A 224 -19.23 -4.38 -8.64
C GLU A 224 -17.71 -4.54 -8.73
N PHE A 225 -16.98 -4.45 -7.62
CA PHE A 225 -15.52 -4.54 -7.62
C PHE A 225 -15.00 -5.93 -8.01
N MET A 226 -15.71 -7.01 -7.66
CA MET A 226 -15.36 -8.36 -8.12
C MET A 226 -15.51 -8.50 -9.63
N VAL A 227 -16.61 -8.02 -10.21
CA VAL A 227 -16.82 -8.05 -11.67
C VAL A 227 -15.78 -7.17 -12.38
N GLU A 228 -15.46 -6.00 -11.82
CA GLU A 228 -14.46 -5.09 -12.39
C GLU A 228 -13.03 -5.64 -12.35
N SER A 229 -12.71 -6.50 -11.38
CA SER A 229 -11.39 -7.13 -11.22
C SER A 229 -11.30 -8.52 -11.87
N MET A 230 -12.37 -8.98 -12.52
CA MET A 230 -12.44 -10.29 -13.12
C MET A 230 -11.46 -10.43 -14.29
N VAL A 231 -10.56 -11.41 -14.20
CA VAL A 231 -9.67 -11.81 -15.28
C VAL A 231 -10.46 -12.60 -16.31
N LYS A 232 -10.49 -12.14 -17.57
CA LYS A 232 -11.34 -12.71 -18.62
C LYS A 232 -10.72 -13.89 -19.38
N SER A 233 -9.40 -14.00 -19.35
CA SER A 233 -8.66 -15.06 -20.02
C SER A 233 -7.37 -15.37 -19.28
N PRO A 234 -6.88 -16.62 -19.34
CA PRO A 234 -5.55 -16.97 -18.85
C PRO A 234 -4.46 -16.13 -19.52
N SER A 235 -3.28 -16.09 -18.90
CA SER A 235 -2.08 -15.53 -19.52
C SER A 235 -1.57 -16.45 -20.63
N ASP A 236 -1.29 -15.89 -21.81
CA ASP A 236 -0.60 -16.60 -22.90
C ASP A 236 0.91 -16.75 -22.66
N THR A 237 1.43 -16.09 -21.63
CA THR A 237 2.84 -16.15 -21.22
C THR A 237 3.01 -17.01 -19.97
N PRO A 238 4.11 -17.78 -19.87
CA PRO A 238 4.42 -18.51 -18.64
C PRO A 238 4.62 -17.53 -17.46
N PRO A 239 4.37 -17.98 -16.22
CA PRO A 239 4.64 -17.15 -15.05
C PRO A 239 6.12 -16.80 -14.97
N CYS A 240 6.45 -15.67 -14.36
CA CYS A 240 7.84 -15.32 -14.12
C CYS A 240 8.55 -16.39 -13.28
N ALA A 241 9.82 -16.66 -13.59
CA ALA A 241 10.63 -17.54 -12.77
C ALA A 241 11.09 -16.78 -11.51
N MET A 242 10.71 -17.28 -10.32
CA MET A 242 11.31 -16.81 -9.09
C MET A 242 12.60 -17.59 -8.84
N PHE A 243 13.73 -16.88 -8.89
CA PHE A 243 15.02 -17.47 -8.55
C PHE A 243 15.04 -17.86 -7.08
N SER A 244 15.62 -19.03 -6.77
CA SER A 244 15.77 -19.45 -5.38
C SER A 244 16.57 -18.39 -4.60
N PRO A 245 16.15 -18.07 -3.37
CA PRO A 245 16.82 -17.05 -2.55
C PRO A 245 18.27 -17.42 -2.22
N TYR A 246 18.65 -18.69 -2.41
CA TYR A 246 20.02 -19.16 -2.24
C TYR A 246 20.95 -18.77 -3.39
N PHE A 247 20.46 -18.49 -4.60
CA PHE A 247 21.29 -18.09 -5.74
C PHE A 247 21.81 -16.64 -5.66
N ILE A 248 21.17 -15.78 -4.87
CA ILE A 248 21.56 -14.35 -4.78
C ILE A 248 22.81 -14.15 -3.90
N TYR A 249 23.15 -15.14 -3.06
CA TYR A 249 24.32 -15.04 -2.18
C TYR A 249 25.65 -15.44 -2.84
N ASP A 250 25.63 -16.12 -3.99
CA ASP A 250 26.85 -16.59 -4.64
C ASP A 250 27.47 -15.54 -5.60
N ASP A 251 26.72 -14.50 -5.99
CA ASP A 251 27.22 -13.41 -6.85
C ASP A 251 27.69 -12.16 -6.07
N VAL A 252 27.76 -12.25 -4.73
CA VAL A 252 28.34 -11.21 -3.87
C VAL A 252 29.55 -11.79 -3.14
N LYS A 253 30.62 -12.06 -3.88
CA LYS A 253 31.98 -12.27 -3.36
C LYS A 253 32.99 -11.42 -4.11
#